data_AF-A0A9Q4XKU3-F1
#
_entry.id   AF-A0A9Q4XKU3-F1
#
_cell.length_a   1.000
_cell.length_b   1.000
_cell.length_c   1.000
_cell.angle_alpha   90.00
_cell.angle_beta   90.00
_cell.angle_gamma   90.00
#
_symmetry.space_group_name_H-M   'P 1'
#
loop_
_entity.id
_entity.type
_entity.pdbx_description
1 polymer ?
#
loop_
_entity_poly.entity_id
_entity_poly.type
_entity_poly.pdbx_seq_one_letter_code
_entity_poly.pdbx_strand_id
1 'polypeptide(L)'
;MDFFEKDPTPENYWRGVTLFGNNFATYKFALAQALCEVKRENSLVKLEDLALPFSAHICAHLKEAPKQILNIKRPGHFILACQQFNDQAIPHGQLIEATVRHGFNVVLDAFHNVSGGPVAKPFFINEPRAHKAIRLTDDFYRLTESAQFANLTQETDARWRLVEKAWQMNLPPQLLDVHYDAEQETLFTRLSSSRITLTSCRNSLNGYQKGHCFYCNAPISLEKHDATLADVDHFLPLAAQLPGINLNGVWNLVLACRDCNRGENGKSARVPTLTLLARLHARNEYFINSRLPLHEAIINQTGNNERLRKTFLQDAWNAAFANRLQQWEPALQQELIF
;
A
#
# COMPACT_ATOMS: atom_id res chain seq x y z
N MET A 1 -8.60 13.12 -7.55
CA MET A 1 -8.87 12.08 -6.54
C MET A 1 -8.74 12.66 -5.14
N ASP A 2 -9.83 12.62 -4.38
CA ASP A 2 -9.96 13.17 -3.02
C ASP A 2 -8.77 12.86 -2.09
N PHE A 3 -8.23 11.64 -2.16
CA PHE A 3 -7.16 11.14 -1.27
C PHE A 3 -5.98 12.11 -1.10
N PHE A 4 -5.45 12.63 -2.22
CA PHE A 4 -4.31 13.56 -2.23
C PHE A 4 -4.69 14.98 -2.66
N GLU A 5 -5.89 15.22 -3.19
CA GLU A 5 -6.35 16.57 -3.52
C GLU A 5 -6.81 17.35 -2.28
N LYS A 6 -7.42 16.67 -1.30
CA LYS A 6 -7.81 17.29 -0.03
C LYS A 6 -6.64 17.51 0.92
N ASP A 7 -5.54 16.82 0.70
CA ASP A 7 -4.36 16.82 1.55
C ASP A 7 -3.09 16.69 0.70
N PRO A 8 -2.67 17.76 0.02
CA PRO A 8 -1.69 17.72 -1.07
C PRO A 8 -0.25 17.69 -0.57
N THR A 9 0.09 16.79 0.35
CA THR A 9 1.45 16.57 0.84
C THR A 9 2.26 15.70 -0.12
N PRO A 10 3.61 15.82 -0.18
CA PRO A 10 4.45 14.95 -0.99
C PRO A 10 4.19 13.45 -0.72
N GLU A 11 3.96 13.07 0.54
CA GLU A 11 3.66 11.70 0.97
C GLU A 11 2.37 11.18 0.34
N ASN A 12 1.32 12.01 0.31
CA ASN A 12 0.04 11.61 -0.24
C ASN A 12 0.07 11.55 -1.77
N TYR A 13 0.85 12.41 -2.44
CA TYR A 13 1.09 12.25 -3.88
C TYR A 13 1.88 10.97 -4.19
N TRP A 14 2.89 10.64 -3.38
CA TRP A 14 3.65 9.39 -3.54
C TRP A 14 2.74 8.17 -3.37
N ARG A 15 1.92 8.15 -2.31
CA ARG A 15 0.89 7.12 -2.09
C ARG A 15 -0.16 7.12 -3.20
N GLY A 16 -0.49 8.29 -3.75
CA GLY A 16 -1.29 8.47 -4.96
C GLY A 16 -0.79 7.60 -6.12
N VAL A 17 0.49 7.75 -6.44
CA VAL A 17 1.17 6.99 -7.50
C VAL A 17 1.19 5.49 -7.22
N THR A 18 1.61 5.09 -6.02
CA THR A 18 1.80 3.67 -5.69
C THR A 18 0.48 2.92 -5.51
N LEU A 19 -0.49 3.50 -4.80
CA LEU A 19 -1.76 2.84 -4.48
C LEU A 19 -2.76 2.88 -5.66
N PHE A 20 -2.89 4.03 -6.33
CA PHE A 20 -3.97 4.30 -7.29
C PHE A 20 -3.54 4.36 -8.76
N GLY A 21 -2.23 4.42 -9.04
CA GLY A 21 -1.72 4.33 -10.42
C GLY A 21 -2.05 2.98 -11.07
N ASN A 22 -2.24 2.97 -12.39
CA ASN A 22 -2.54 1.74 -13.13
C ASN A 22 -1.41 0.70 -13.03
N ASN A 23 -1.78 -0.59 -12.97
CA ASN A 23 -0.85 -1.71 -12.86
C ASN A 23 -0.85 -2.53 -14.16
N PHE A 24 -0.11 -2.08 -15.19
CA PHE A 24 0.15 -2.90 -16.39
C PHE A 24 1.40 -3.77 -16.25
N ALA A 25 2.35 -3.27 -15.46
CA ALA A 25 3.58 -3.91 -15.02
C ALA A 25 3.86 -3.45 -13.58
N THR A 26 4.66 -4.22 -12.84
CA THR A 26 5.06 -3.89 -11.46
C THR A 26 6.20 -2.86 -11.39
N TYR A 27 6.69 -2.38 -12.54
CA TYR A 27 7.85 -1.49 -12.63
C TYR A 27 7.71 -0.21 -11.82
N LYS A 28 6.50 0.31 -11.61
CA LYS A 28 6.32 1.49 -10.75
C LYS A 28 6.71 1.22 -9.29
N PHE A 29 6.48 0.00 -8.79
CA PHE A 29 6.86 -0.38 -7.42
C PHE A 29 8.37 -0.52 -7.30
N ALA A 30 9.00 -1.16 -8.29
CA ALA A 30 10.46 -1.23 -8.37
C ALA A 30 11.10 0.15 -8.51
N LEU A 31 10.51 1.06 -9.30
CA LEU A 31 11.00 2.42 -9.44
C LEU A 31 10.84 3.22 -8.14
N ALA A 32 9.70 3.09 -7.46
CA ALA A 32 9.47 3.71 -6.17
C ALA A 32 10.52 3.27 -5.13
N GLN A 33 10.79 1.96 -5.02
CA GLN A 33 11.84 1.46 -4.12
C GLN A 33 13.24 1.89 -4.55
N ALA A 34 13.53 1.84 -5.86
CA ALA A 34 14.82 2.28 -6.39
C ALA A 34 15.10 3.75 -6.07
N LEU A 35 14.11 4.63 -6.22
CA LEU A 35 14.20 6.04 -5.83
C LEU A 35 14.47 6.20 -4.34
N CYS A 36 13.89 5.35 -3.48
CA CYS A 36 14.21 5.36 -2.05
C CYS A 36 15.67 4.97 -1.75
N GLU A 37 16.39 4.31 -2.66
CA GLU A 37 17.74 3.79 -2.43
C GLU A 37 18.85 4.59 -3.13
N VAL A 38 18.50 5.46 -4.09
CA VAL A 38 19.52 6.23 -4.81
C VAL A 38 20.24 7.21 -3.88
N LYS A 39 21.52 7.45 -4.17
CA LYS A 39 22.30 8.50 -3.52
C LYS A 39 21.70 9.87 -3.82
N ARG A 40 21.68 10.74 -2.82
CA ARG A 40 20.99 12.04 -2.86
C ARG A 40 21.94 13.24 -2.81
N GLU A 41 23.25 12.99 -2.83
CA GLU A 41 24.31 14.01 -2.83
C GLU A 41 24.21 14.96 -4.02
N ASN A 42 23.75 14.45 -5.17
CA ASN A 42 23.50 15.23 -6.38
C ASN A 42 22.05 15.02 -6.81
N SER A 43 21.40 16.07 -7.32
CA SER A 43 20.05 15.97 -7.86
C SER A 43 19.99 15.11 -9.14
N LEU A 44 21.11 14.99 -9.87
CA LEU A 44 21.19 14.20 -11.09
C LEU A 44 21.58 12.76 -10.76
N VAL A 45 20.71 11.82 -11.11
CA VAL A 45 20.89 10.38 -10.91
C VAL A 45 20.97 9.70 -12.28
N LYS A 46 22.09 9.06 -12.58
CA LYS A 46 22.25 8.34 -13.85
C LYS A 46 21.33 7.12 -13.89
N LEU A 47 20.84 6.76 -15.08
CA LEU A 47 20.02 5.57 -15.26
C LEU A 47 20.78 4.29 -14.92
N GLU A 48 22.10 4.27 -15.03
CA GLU A 48 22.94 3.14 -14.57
C GLU A 48 22.88 2.97 -13.05
N ASP A 49 22.98 4.07 -12.29
CA ASP A 49 22.88 4.06 -10.84
C ASP A 49 21.47 3.69 -10.38
N LEU A 50 20.44 4.15 -11.09
CA LEU A 50 19.04 3.78 -10.84
C LEU A 50 18.72 2.33 -11.25
N ALA A 51 19.35 1.82 -12.30
CA ALA A 51 19.15 0.46 -12.81
C ALA A 51 19.55 -0.60 -11.79
N LEU A 52 20.55 -0.32 -10.95
CA LEU A 52 21.02 -1.23 -9.91
C LEU A 52 19.88 -1.64 -8.95
N PRO A 53 19.31 -0.73 -8.13
CA PRO A 53 18.23 -1.10 -7.22
C PRO A 53 16.96 -1.48 -7.97
N PHE A 54 16.65 -0.83 -9.11
CA PHE A 54 15.46 -1.14 -9.89
C PHE A 54 15.41 -2.60 -10.38
N SER A 55 16.50 -3.06 -11.00
CA SER A 55 16.58 -4.44 -11.50
C SER A 55 16.71 -5.45 -10.36
N ALA A 56 17.41 -5.09 -9.27
CA ALA A 56 17.53 -5.96 -8.10
C ALA A 56 16.17 -6.29 -7.48
N HIS A 57 15.30 -5.29 -7.32
CA HIS A 57 13.94 -5.49 -6.81
C HIS A 57 13.09 -6.37 -7.75
N ILE A 58 13.12 -6.11 -9.05
CA ILE A 58 12.40 -6.94 -10.04
C ILE A 58 12.90 -8.40 -10.00
N CYS A 59 14.22 -8.61 -9.96
CA CYS A 59 14.82 -9.93 -9.87
C CYS A 59 14.42 -10.65 -8.59
N ALA A 60 14.41 -9.97 -7.44
CA ALA A 60 13.99 -10.54 -6.16
C ALA A 60 12.51 -10.99 -6.21
N HIS A 61 11.63 -10.12 -6.70
CA HIS A 61 10.21 -10.43 -6.84
C HIS A 61 9.91 -11.54 -7.86
N LEU A 62 10.67 -11.63 -8.96
CA LEU A 62 10.52 -12.69 -9.96
C LEU A 62 10.77 -14.10 -9.39
N LYS A 63 11.58 -14.24 -8.35
CA LYS A 63 11.83 -15.54 -7.68
C LYS A 63 10.59 -16.04 -6.93
N GLU A 64 9.82 -15.12 -6.35
CA GLU A 64 8.64 -15.44 -5.53
C GLU A 64 7.33 -15.40 -6.35
N ALA A 65 7.27 -14.53 -7.35
CA ALA A 65 6.11 -14.27 -8.18
C ALA A 65 6.53 -14.11 -9.65
N PRO A 66 6.35 -15.13 -10.51
CA PRO A 66 6.86 -15.10 -11.88
C PRO A 66 6.14 -14.10 -12.80
N LYS A 67 4.98 -13.56 -12.39
CA LYS A 67 4.19 -12.61 -13.18
C LYS A 67 4.43 -11.17 -12.70
N GLN A 68 5.28 -10.43 -13.43
CA GLN A 68 5.59 -9.01 -13.19
C GLN A 68 5.00 -8.07 -14.25
N ILE A 69 4.36 -8.63 -15.27
CA ILE A 69 3.65 -7.93 -16.34
C ILE A 69 2.36 -8.69 -16.69
N LEU A 70 1.34 -7.98 -17.18
CA LEU A 70 0.10 -8.65 -17.61
C LEU A 70 0.29 -9.53 -18.85
N ASN A 71 1.17 -9.15 -19.79
CA ASN A 71 1.43 -9.92 -21.02
C ASN A 71 2.55 -10.94 -20.84
N ILE A 72 2.26 -12.03 -20.13
CA ILE A 72 3.26 -13.08 -19.83
C ILE A 72 3.69 -13.89 -21.06
N LYS A 73 2.90 -13.93 -22.14
CA LYS A 73 3.19 -14.77 -23.33
C LYS A 73 4.34 -14.23 -24.16
N ARG A 74 4.65 -12.94 -24.02
CA ARG A 74 5.75 -12.27 -24.73
C ARG A 74 6.46 -11.34 -23.73
N PRO A 75 7.26 -11.90 -22.81
CA PRO A 75 8.03 -11.09 -21.88
C PRO A 75 8.93 -10.13 -22.67
N GLY A 76 8.93 -8.86 -22.28
CA GLY A 76 9.82 -7.88 -22.88
C GLY A 76 11.29 -8.19 -22.54
N HIS A 77 12.21 -7.61 -23.32
CA HIS A 77 13.66 -7.82 -23.17
C HIS A 77 14.17 -7.64 -21.73
N PHE A 78 13.63 -6.67 -20.98
CA PHE A 78 14.01 -6.44 -19.60
C PHE A 78 13.64 -7.59 -18.65
N ILE A 79 12.41 -8.13 -18.74
CA ILE A 79 12.00 -9.28 -17.92
C ILE A 79 12.85 -10.51 -18.24
N LEU A 80 13.12 -10.75 -19.53
CA LEU A 80 13.99 -11.83 -19.97
C LEU A 80 15.39 -11.70 -19.37
N ALA A 81 15.98 -10.50 -19.39
CA ALA A 81 17.28 -10.26 -18.77
C ALA A 81 17.26 -10.52 -17.25
N CYS A 82 16.20 -10.10 -16.55
CA CYS A 82 16.05 -10.37 -15.11
C CYS A 82 15.95 -11.88 -14.82
N GLN A 83 15.20 -12.63 -15.62
CA GLN A 83 15.08 -14.08 -15.51
C GLN A 83 16.43 -14.76 -15.77
N GLN A 84 17.11 -14.39 -16.87
CA GLN A 84 18.44 -14.90 -17.19
C GLN A 84 19.47 -14.60 -16.09
N PHE A 85 19.40 -13.42 -15.48
CA PHE A 85 20.27 -13.09 -14.34
C PHE A 85 19.98 -13.97 -13.12
N ASN A 86 18.71 -14.18 -12.80
CA ASN A 86 18.29 -15.08 -11.72
C ASN A 86 18.75 -16.53 -11.97
N ASP A 87 18.74 -16.96 -13.22
CA ASP A 87 19.23 -18.27 -13.67
C ASP A 87 20.76 -18.33 -13.84
N GLN A 88 21.49 -17.26 -13.47
CA GLN A 88 22.95 -17.14 -13.60
C GLN A 88 23.48 -17.23 -15.05
N ALA A 89 22.60 -17.04 -16.05
CA ALA A 89 22.93 -17.11 -17.47
C ALA A 89 23.59 -15.83 -18.01
N ILE A 90 23.40 -14.69 -17.34
CA ILE A 90 24.07 -13.42 -17.67
C ILE A 90 24.72 -12.81 -16.42
N PRO A 91 25.88 -12.13 -16.56
CA PRO A 91 26.49 -11.42 -15.46
C PRO A 91 25.73 -10.12 -15.14
N HIS A 92 25.96 -9.61 -13.93
CA HIS A 92 25.33 -8.37 -13.43
C HIS A 92 25.46 -7.18 -14.41
N GLY A 93 26.62 -6.99 -15.05
CA GLY A 93 26.82 -5.91 -16.01
C GLY A 93 25.84 -5.95 -17.21
N GLN A 94 25.53 -7.14 -17.71
CA GLN A 94 24.55 -7.30 -18.81
C GLN A 94 23.11 -7.03 -18.35
N LEU A 95 22.78 -7.37 -17.09
CA LEU A 95 21.48 -7.01 -16.51
C LEU A 95 21.32 -5.47 -16.47
N ILE A 96 22.35 -4.76 -16.01
CA ILE A 96 22.33 -3.29 -15.92
C ILE A 96 22.18 -2.66 -17.31
N GLU A 97 22.94 -3.13 -18.30
CA GLU A 97 22.83 -2.65 -19.69
C GLU A 97 21.41 -2.85 -20.24
N ALA A 98 20.84 -4.05 -20.07
CA ALA A 98 19.48 -4.36 -20.49
C ALA A 98 18.44 -3.50 -19.76
N THR A 99 18.65 -3.22 -18.48
CA THR A 99 17.78 -2.37 -17.66
C THR A 99 17.77 -0.93 -18.14
N VAL A 100 18.96 -0.34 -18.38
CA VAL A 100 19.07 1.02 -18.92
C VAL A 100 18.41 1.12 -20.29
N ARG A 101 18.57 0.10 -21.14
CA ARG A 101 18.05 0.10 -22.51
C ARG A 101 16.55 -0.17 -22.62
N HIS A 102 15.98 -0.95 -21.70
CA HIS A 102 14.62 -1.48 -21.85
C HIS A 102 13.73 -1.33 -20.61
N GLY A 103 14.29 -1.27 -19.41
CA GLY A 103 13.53 -1.23 -18.15
C GLY A 103 12.78 0.08 -17.94
N PHE A 104 13.35 1.20 -18.41
CA PHE A 104 12.82 2.54 -18.16
C PHE A 104 11.89 3.10 -19.24
N ASN A 105 11.71 2.39 -20.36
CA ASN A 105 11.05 2.89 -21.59
C ASN A 105 9.65 3.48 -21.40
N VAL A 106 8.92 3.05 -20.36
CA VAL A 106 7.56 3.50 -20.09
C VAL A 106 7.43 4.06 -18.68
N VAL A 107 8.07 3.42 -17.70
CA VAL A 107 7.82 3.70 -16.29
C VAL A 107 8.22 5.12 -15.89
N LEU A 108 9.32 5.68 -16.42
CA LEU A 108 9.74 7.05 -16.07
C LEU A 108 8.71 8.12 -16.49
N ASP A 109 8.13 7.96 -17.69
CA ASP A 109 7.15 8.90 -18.21
C ASP A 109 5.76 8.67 -17.62
N ALA A 110 5.45 7.42 -17.24
CA ALA A 110 4.15 7.05 -16.68
C ALA A 110 4.06 7.20 -15.15
N PHE A 111 5.18 7.25 -14.43
CA PHE A 111 5.22 7.18 -12.96
C PHE A 111 4.33 8.23 -12.30
N HIS A 112 4.39 9.47 -12.79
CA HIS A 112 3.65 10.59 -12.22
C HIS A 112 2.19 10.67 -12.70
N ASN A 113 1.71 9.73 -13.53
CA ASN A 113 0.36 9.77 -14.08
C ASN A 113 -0.62 8.94 -13.23
N VAL A 114 -1.57 9.62 -12.58
CA VAL A 114 -2.62 9.01 -11.74
C VAL A 114 -3.97 9.54 -12.20
N SER A 115 -4.98 8.66 -12.27
CA SER A 115 -6.35 9.04 -12.69
C SER A 115 -6.43 9.75 -14.06
N GLY A 116 -5.50 9.45 -14.97
CA GLY A 116 -5.52 9.98 -16.34
C GLY A 116 -4.74 11.29 -16.54
N GLY A 117 -4.04 11.81 -15.52
CA GLY A 117 -3.20 12.99 -15.66
C GLY A 117 -1.99 13.00 -14.72
N PRO A 118 -1.04 13.91 -14.92
CA PRO A 118 0.14 14.04 -14.06
C PRO A 118 -0.25 14.58 -12.67
N VAL A 119 0.44 14.10 -11.64
CA VAL A 119 0.35 14.68 -10.28
C VAL A 119 0.99 16.08 -10.25
N ALA A 120 0.49 16.94 -9.37
CA ALA A 120 0.97 18.31 -9.24
C ALA A 120 2.38 18.42 -8.62
N LYS A 121 2.81 17.39 -7.88
CA LYS A 121 4.12 17.31 -7.22
C LYS A 121 4.95 16.16 -7.81
N PRO A 122 5.67 16.38 -8.94
CA PRO A 122 6.54 15.37 -9.51
C PRO A 122 7.78 15.17 -8.65
N PHE A 123 8.29 13.94 -8.56
CA PHE A 123 9.44 13.56 -7.74
C PHE A 123 10.76 13.56 -8.51
N PHE A 124 10.68 13.42 -9.84
CA PHE A 124 11.83 13.53 -10.72
C PHE A 124 11.43 14.04 -12.10
N ILE A 125 12.40 14.56 -12.83
CA ILE A 125 12.31 14.93 -14.25
C ILE A 125 13.16 13.94 -15.05
N ASN A 126 12.58 13.34 -16.10
CA ASN A 126 13.30 12.45 -17.00
C ASN A 126 14.16 13.28 -17.98
N GLU A 127 15.50 13.09 -17.98
CA GLU A 127 16.44 13.83 -18.83
C GLU A 127 17.16 12.90 -19.84
N PRO A 128 16.45 12.36 -20.85
CA PRO A 128 16.97 11.31 -21.72
C PRO A 128 18.04 11.79 -22.71
N ARG A 129 18.04 13.09 -23.08
CA ARG A 129 18.88 13.64 -24.16
C ARG A 129 20.23 14.19 -23.72
N ALA A 130 20.37 14.58 -22.45
CA ALA A 130 21.61 15.18 -21.95
C ALA A 130 22.53 14.17 -21.24
N HIS A 131 21.96 13.26 -20.42
CA HIS A 131 22.76 12.48 -19.47
C HIS A 131 22.34 11.02 -19.27
N LYS A 132 21.31 10.50 -19.98
CA LYS A 132 20.66 9.22 -19.62
C LYS A 132 20.43 9.17 -18.11
N ALA A 133 19.67 10.14 -17.60
CA ALA A 133 19.52 10.38 -16.17
C ALA A 133 18.11 10.86 -15.81
N ILE A 134 17.81 10.86 -14.53
CA ILE A 134 16.70 11.60 -13.94
C ILE A 134 17.24 12.72 -13.04
N ARG A 135 16.47 13.80 -12.89
CA ARG A 135 16.75 14.87 -11.94
C ARG A 135 15.72 14.84 -10.82
N LEU A 136 16.14 14.59 -9.59
CA LEU A 136 15.31 14.65 -8.40
C LEU A 136 14.81 16.09 -8.18
N THR A 137 13.55 16.23 -7.79
CA THR A 137 12.91 17.53 -7.52
C THR A 137 12.93 17.87 -6.03
N ASP A 138 12.67 19.14 -5.70
CA ASP A 138 12.48 19.58 -4.32
C ASP A 138 11.35 18.83 -3.59
N ASP A 139 10.30 18.41 -4.31
CA ASP A 139 9.22 17.61 -3.73
C ASP A 139 9.71 16.23 -3.28
N PHE A 140 10.67 15.63 -4.01
CA PHE A 140 11.29 14.39 -3.58
C PHE A 140 12.20 14.59 -2.36
N TYR A 141 12.96 15.68 -2.30
CA TYR A 141 13.76 15.99 -1.11
C TYR A 141 12.88 16.23 0.12
N ARG A 142 11.80 17.01 -0.01
CA ARG A 142 10.79 17.18 1.06
C ARG A 142 10.17 15.86 1.49
N LEU A 143 9.89 14.96 0.54
CA LEU A 143 9.40 13.61 0.85
C LEU A 143 10.40 12.84 1.71
N THR A 144 11.70 12.95 1.45
CA THR A 144 12.75 12.23 2.19
C THR A 144 12.99 12.75 3.60
N GLU A 145 12.63 14.01 3.87
CA GLU A 145 12.73 14.64 5.19
C GLU A 145 11.55 14.27 6.11
N SER A 146 10.49 13.70 5.54
CA SER A 146 9.32 13.27 6.30
C SER A 146 9.61 12.05 7.16
N ALA A 147 9.06 12.04 8.38
CA ALA A 147 9.04 10.85 9.24
C ALA A 147 8.37 9.65 8.55
N GLN A 148 7.48 9.90 7.59
CA GLN A 148 6.78 8.86 6.84
C GLN A 148 7.62 8.19 5.76
N PHE A 149 8.77 8.77 5.39
CA PHE A 149 9.61 8.25 4.32
C PHE A 149 10.05 6.80 4.57
N ALA A 150 10.39 6.47 5.82
CA ALA A 150 10.77 5.12 6.24
C ALA A 150 9.66 4.09 5.99
N ASN A 151 8.39 4.49 6.09
CA ASN A 151 7.25 3.61 5.87
C ASN A 151 6.99 3.30 4.39
N LEU A 152 7.42 4.18 3.46
CA LEU A 152 7.02 4.11 2.05
C LEU A 152 7.53 2.85 1.34
N THR A 153 8.73 2.38 1.69
CA THR A 153 9.30 1.15 1.11
C THR A 153 8.45 -0.07 1.48
N GLN A 154 8.03 -0.15 2.76
CA GLN A 154 7.19 -1.23 3.26
C GLN A 154 5.76 -1.18 2.71
N GLU A 155 5.18 0.02 2.62
CA GLU A 155 3.88 0.25 1.97
C GLU A 155 3.91 -0.20 0.49
N THR A 156 4.97 0.17 -0.22
CA THR A 156 5.17 -0.15 -1.64
C THR A 156 5.31 -1.65 -1.85
N ASP A 157 6.15 -2.34 -1.06
CA ASP A 157 6.32 -3.80 -1.12
C ASP A 157 4.99 -4.52 -0.85
N ALA A 158 4.26 -4.11 0.18
CA ALA A 158 2.99 -4.74 0.52
C ALA A 158 1.96 -4.58 -0.61
N ARG A 159 1.90 -3.39 -1.23
CA ARG A 159 1.05 -3.16 -2.40
C ARG A 159 1.49 -3.97 -3.61
N TRP A 160 2.79 -4.09 -3.85
CA TRP A 160 3.34 -4.89 -4.94
C TRP A 160 2.95 -6.37 -4.79
N ARG A 161 3.16 -6.96 -3.61
CA ARG A 161 2.79 -8.36 -3.33
C ARG A 161 1.30 -8.63 -3.56
N LEU A 162 0.43 -7.70 -3.17
CA LEU A 162 -1.01 -7.82 -3.43
C LEU A 162 -1.34 -7.88 -4.93
N VAL A 163 -0.68 -7.07 -5.75
CA VAL A 163 -0.84 -7.09 -7.22
C VAL A 163 -0.33 -8.40 -7.81
N GLU A 164 0.84 -8.85 -7.39
CA GLU A 164 1.44 -10.11 -7.85
C GLU A 164 0.56 -11.31 -7.56
N LYS A 165 0.05 -11.43 -6.32
CA LYS A 165 -0.81 -12.55 -5.94
C LYS A 165 -2.12 -12.55 -6.73
N ALA A 166 -2.70 -11.37 -6.95
CA ALA A 166 -3.88 -11.24 -7.81
C ALA A 166 -3.60 -11.76 -9.24
N TRP A 167 -2.46 -11.40 -9.84
CA TRP A 167 -2.08 -11.89 -11.16
C TRP A 167 -1.71 -13.37 -11.18
N GLN A 168 -1.00 -13.85 -10.16
CA GLN A 168 -0.57 -15.26 -10.07
C GLN A 168 -1.76 -16.19 -10.07
N MET A 169 -2.79 -15.88 -9.29
CA MET A 169 -3.96 -16.74 -9.12
C MET A 169 -4.83 -16.82 -10.38
N ASN A 170 -4.66 -15.94 -11.37
CA ASN A 170 -5.52 -15.86 -12.57
C ASN A 170 -7.02 -15.79 -12.22
N LEU A 171 -7.34 -15.42 -10.98
CA LEU A 171 -8.70 -15.26 -10.52
C LEU A 171 -9.17 -13.87 -10.92
N PRO A 172 -10.43 -13.72 -11.37
CA PRO A 172 -11.10 -12.44 -11.31
C PRO A 172 -10.91 -11.87 -9.89
N PRO A 173 -10.47 -10.61 -9.74
CA PRO A 173 -10.26 -10.01 -8.43
C PRO A 173 -11.47 -10.18 -7.49
N GLN A 174 -12.69 -10.21 -8.05
CA GLN A 174 -13.97 -10.42 -7.37
C GLN A 174 -14.04 -11.73 -6.57
N LEU A 175 -13.25 -12.74 -6.97
CA LEU A 175 -13.23 -14.06 -6.34
C LEU A 175 -12.13 -14.22 -5.28
N LEU A 176 -11.33 -13.18 -5.03
CA LEU A 176 -10.27 -13.25 -4.03
C LEU A 176 -10.81 -12.95 -2.63
N ASP A 177 -11.05 -13.99 -1.85
CA ASP A 177 -11.43 -13.86 -0.44
C ASP A 177 -10.19 -13.57 0.43
N VAL A 178 -10.18 -12.43 1.13
CA VAL A 178 -9.05 -11.98 1.96
C VAL A 178 -9.40 -12.13 3.43
N HIS A 179 -8.61 -12.93 4.12
CA HIS A 179 -8.69 -13.16 5.55
C HIS A 179 -7.51 -12.53 6.27
N TYR A 180 -7.68 -12.34 7.58
CA TYR A 180 -6.66 -11.86 8.50
C TYR A 180 -6.25 -12.95 9.48
N ASP A 181 -4.94 -13.12 9.64
CA ASP A 181 -4.34 -13.92 10.71
C ASP A 181 -3.80 -12.98 11.78
N ALA A 182 -4.39 -13.03 12.98
CA ALA A 182 -4.01 -12.21 14.12
C ALA A 182 -2.69 -12.65 14.78
N GLU A 183 -2.30 -13.92 14.66
CA GLU A 183 -1.04 -14.43 15.24
C GLU A 183 0.16 -13.96 14.42
N GLN A 184 0.03 -14.03 13.09
CA GLN A 184 1.10 -13.63 12.17
C GLN A 184 0.97 -12.17 11.70
N GLU A 185 -0.12 -11.49 12.04
CA GLU A 185 -0.51 -10.17 11.53
C GLU A 185 -0.42 -10.08 9.99
N THR A 186 -0.82 -11.14 9.30
CA THR A 186 -0.77 -11.24 7.83
C THR A 186 -2.16 -11.32 7.22
N LEU A 187 -2.27 -10.80 5.99
CA LEU A 187 -3.40 -11.06 5.12
C LEU A 187 -3.13 -12.33 4.32
N PHE A 188 -4.13 -13.18 4.17
CA PHE A 188 -4.02 -14.42 3.41
C PHE A 188 -5.32 -14.71 2.64
N THR A 189 -5.22 -15.57 1.64
CA THR A 189 -6.39 -16.14 0.95
C THR A 189 -6.33 -17.67 1.00
N ARG A 190 -7.45 -18.34 0.71
CA ARG A 190 -7.54 -19.79 0.63
C ARG A 190 -7.93 -20.20 -0.78
N LEU A 191 -7.09 -20.99 -1.44
CA LEU A 191 -7.34 -21.54 -2.77
C LEU A 191 -7.23 -23.06 -2.72
N SER A 192 -8.29 -23.77 -3.08
CA SER A 192 -8.33 -25.25 -3.12
C SER A 192 -7.74 -25.89 -1.85
N SER A 193 -8.19 -25.43 -0.68
CA SER A 193 -7.73 -25.84 0.66
C SER A 193 -6.29 -25.44 1.04
N SER A 194 -5.55 -24.75 0.17
CA SER A 194 -4.22 -24.21 0.49
C SER A 194 -4.31 -22.77 0.98
N ARG A 195 -3.65 -22.48 2.10
CA ARG A 195 -3.46 -21.12 2.60
C ARG A 195 -2.34 -20.44 1.82
N ILE A 196 -2.63 -19.28 1.24
CA ILE A 196 -1.66 -18.46 0.52
C ILE A 196 -1.54 -17.12 1.24
N THR A 197 -0.39 -16.88 1.86
CA THR A 197 -0.07 -15.57 2.45
C THR A 197 0.05 -14.52 1.35
N LEU A 198 -0.62 -13.39 1.55
CA LEU A 198 -0.60 -12.26 0.62
C LEU A 198 0.52 -11.28 1.00
N THR A 199 0.43 -10.69 2.19
CA THR A 199 1.37 -9.68 2.70
C THR A 199 1.09 -9.35 4.17
N SER A 200 1.93 -8.55 4.82
CA SER A 200 1.68 -7.99 6.15
C SER A 200 0.41 -7.13 6.15
N CYS A 201 -0.45 -7.34 7.16
CA CYS A 201 -1.62 -6.51 7.38
C CYS A 201 -1.20 -5.06 7.66
N ARG A 202 -0.27 -4.86 8.59
CA ARG A 202 0.24 -3.54 8.98
C ARG A 202 0.67 -2.73 7.75
N ASN A 203 1.57 -3.29 6.95
CA ASN A 203 2.13 -2.59 5.79
C ASN A 203 1.07 -2.29 4.73
N SER A 204 0.06 -3.16 4.59
CA SER A 204 -1.03 -2.99 3.63
C SER A 204 -2.01 -1.89 4.00
N LEU A 205 -2.23 -1.64 5.30
CA LEU A 205 -3.19 -0.64 5.77
C LEU A 205 -2.58 0.77 5.82
N ASN A 206 -1.27 0.89 6.06
CA ASN A 206 -0.64 2.17 6.44
C ASN A 206 -0.81 3.29 5.40
N GLY A 207 -0.64 2.97 4.12
CA GLY A 207 -0.78 3.94 3.04
C GLY A 207 -2.16 4.59 3.01
N TYR A 208 -3.22 3.82 3.31
CA TYR A 208 -4.60 4.29 3.33
C TYR A 208 -4.96 5.08 4.59
N GLN A 209 -4.12 4.99 5.63
CA GLN A 209 -4.18 5.82 6.83
C GLN A 209 -3.16 6.94 6.83
N LYS A 210 -2.48 7.14 5.70
CA LYS A 210 -1.46 8.17 5.52
C LYS A 210 -0.33 8.10 6.54
N GLY A 211 -0.05 6.91 7.09
CA GLY A 211 1.06 6.74 8.03
C GLY A 211 0.81 7.21 9.46
N HIS A 212 -0.46 7.35 9.83
CA HIS A 212 -0.87 7.84 11.13
C HIS A 212 -1.83 6.87 11.82
N CYS A 213 -1.84 6.93 13.15
CA CYS A 213 -2.81 6.28 14.00
C CYS A 213 -4.22 6.66 13.55
N PHE A 214 -5.05 5.65 13.34
CA PHE A 214 -6.42 5.81 12.89
C PHE A 214 -7.29 6.62 13.87
N TYR A 215 -6.94 6.60 15.16
CA TYR A 215 -7.75 7.22 16.21
C TYR A 215 -7.28 8.64 16.53
N CYS A 216 -6.03 8.81 16.95
CA CYS A 216 -5.53 10.10 17.44
C CYS A 216 -4.67 10.89 16.45
N ASN A 217 -4.46 10.40 15.22
CA ASN A 217 -3.59 11.02 14.21
C ASN A 217 -2.10 11.07 14.54
N ALA A 218 -1.63 10.47 15.64
CA ALA A 218 -0.19 10.36 15.92
C ALA A 218 0.54 9.68 14.76
N PRO A 219 1.76 10.12 14.39
CA PRO A 219 2.58 9.37 13.43
C PRO A 219 2.86 7.97 13.96
N ILE A 220 2.88 6.99 13.06
CA ILE A 220 3.20 5.60 13.37
C ILE A 220 4.31 5.09 12.46
N SER A 221 5.08 4.14 12.97
CA SER A 221 6.15 3.47 12.23
C SER A 221 5.73 2.06 11.83
N LEU A 222 6.28 1.58 10.72
CA LEU A 222 6.23 0.18 10.31
C LEU A 222 7.53 -0.57 10.61
N GLU A 223 8.58 0.14 11.04
CA GLU A 223 9.87 -0.45 11.37
C GLU A 223 9.78 -1.30 12.63
N LYS A 224 10.28 -2.54 12.53
CA LYS A 224 10.30 -3.45 13.68
C LYS A 224 11.13 -2.83 14.80
N HIS A 225 10.62 -2.92 16.03
CA HIS A 225 11.23 -2.38 17.24
C HIS A 225 11.23 -0.84 17.36
N ASP A 226 10.64 -0.11 16.42
CA ASP A 226 10.39 1.32 16.59
C ASP A 226 9.45 1.57 17.79
N ALA A 227 9.72 2.62 18.57
CA ALA A 227 8.92 2.98 19.74
C ALA A 227 7.45 3.26 19.36
N THR A 228 7.24 3.77 18.13
CA THR A 228 5.96 4.13 17.54
C THR A 228 5.42 3.08 16.56
N LEU A 229 5.96 1.84 16.59
CA LEU A 229 5.46 0.72 15.79
C LEU A 229 3.94 0.59 15.97
N ALA A 230 3.23 0.58 14.84
CA ALA A 230 1.77 0.52 14.84
C ALA A 230 1.25 -0.84 15.31
N ASP A 231 0.10 -0.84 15.98
CA ASP A 231 -0.67 -2.04 16.23
C ASP A 231 -1.77 -2.20 15.18
N VAL A 232 -2.11 -3.45 14.85
CA VAL A 232 -3.35 -3.76 14.12
C VAL A 232 -4.47 -3.89 15.17
N ASP A 233 -5.51 -3.07 15.05
CA ASP A 233 -6.69 -3.09 15.91
C ASP A 233 -7.97 -3.38 15.09
N HIS A 234 -8.97 -3.93 15.75
CA HIS A 234 -10.32 -4.09 15.20
C HIS A 234 -11.18 -2.91 15.60
N PHE A 235 -11.56 -2.06 14.66
CA PHE A 235 -12.39 -0.88 14.89
C PHE A 235 -13.64 -1.21 15.73
N LEU A 236 -14.44 -2.18 15.30
CA LEU A 236 -15.41 -2.85 16.17
C LEU A 236 -14.71 -4.02 16.86
N PRO A 237 -14.63 -4.04 18.20
CA PRO A 237 -13.90 -5.07 18.93
C PRO A 237 -14.53 -6.44 18.74
N LEU A 238 -13.71 -7.50 18.74
CA LEU A 238 -14.19 -8.89 18.65
C LEU A 238 -15.20 -9.25 19.77
N ALA A 239 -15.08 -8.61 20.92
CA ALA A 239 -16.02 -8.72 22.04
C ALA A 239 -17.47 -8.32 21.69
N ALA A 240 -17.67 -7.55 20.61
CA ALA A 240 -18.99 -7.21 20.11
C ALA A 240 -19.78 -8.43 19.60
N GLN A 241 -19.12 -9.55 19.28
CA GLN A 241 -19.76 -10.83 18.90
C GLN A 241 -20.94 -10.67 17.94
N LEU A 242 -20.74 -10.05 16.78
CA LEU A 242 -21.80 -9.80 15.81
C LEU A 242 -22.06 -11.04 14.93
N PRO A 243 -23.14 -11.82 15.14
CA PRO A 243 -23.35 -13.06 14.41
C PRO A 243 -23.58 -12.78 12.91
N GLY A 244 -22.94 -13.56 12.04
CA GLY A 244 -23.02 -13.37 10.59
C GLY A 244 -22.15 -12.25 10.04
N ILE A 245 -21.45 -11.50 10.90
CA ILE A 245 -20.51 -10.44 10.49
C ILE A 245 -19.08 -10.92 10.73
N ASN A 246 -18.26 -10.89 9.67
CA ASN A 246 -16.83 -11.16 9.80
C ASN A 246 -16.10 -9.92 10.36
N LEU A 247 -15.93 -9.88 11.68
CA LEU A 247 -15.17 -8.82 12.36
C LEU A 247 -13.67 -8.84 12.02
N ASN A 248 -13.13 -9.96 11.54
CA ASN A 248 -11.75 -10.05 11.05
C ASN A 248 -11.60 -9.56 9.58
N GLY A 249 -12.65 -9.00 9.00
CA GLY A 249 -12.61 -8.42 7.67
C GLY A 249 -11.73 -7.16 7.63
N VAL A 250 -11.01 -6.96 6.52
CA VAL A 250 -10.14 -5.79 6.28
C VAL A 250 -10.87 -4.46 6.50
N TRP A 251 -12.18 -4.42 6.21
CA TRP A 251 -13.04 -3.26 6.43
C TRP A 251 -13.04 -2.77 7.90
N ASN A 252 -12.79 -3.68 8.86
CA ASN A 252 -12.81 -3.44 10.29
C ASN A 252 -11.40 -3.35 10.92
N LEU A 253 -10.34 -3.66 10.18
CA LEU A 253 -8.96 -3.60 10.69
C LEU A 253 -8.40 -2.20 10.47
N VAL A 254 -7.71 -1.63 11.48
CA VAL A 254 -7.07 -0.31 11.41
C VAL A 254 -5.70 -0.34 12.07
N LEU A 255 -4.83 0.62 11.77
CA LEU A 255 -3.57 0.82 12.49
C LEU A 255 -3.74 1.86 13.58
N ALA A 256 -3.32 1.51 14.79
CA ALA A 256 -3.39 2.39 15.95
C ALA A 256 -2.01 2.53 16.59
N CYS A 257 -1.74 3.68 17.22
CA CYS A 257 -0.59 3.80 18.11
C CYS A 257 -0.84 2.99 19.39
N ARG A 258 0.25 2.69 20.11
CA ARG A 258 0.22 1.91 21.34
C ARG A 258 -0.71 2.52 22.40
N ASP A 259 -0.74 3.84 22.55
CA ASP A 259 -1.57 4.53 23.55
C ASP A 259 -3.06 4.43 23.24
N CYS A 260 -3.43 4.38 21.96
CA CYS A 260 -4.81 4.23 21.54
C CYS A 260 -5.29 2.78 21.60
N ASN A 261 -4.43 1.82 21.29
CA ASN A 261 -4.80 0.41 21.24
C ASN A 261 -4.67 -0.30 22.60
N ARG A 262 -3.70 0.11 23.42
CA ARG A 262 -3.30 -0.56 24.66
C ARG A 262 -3.58 0.31 25.89
N GLY A 263 -3.43 -0.28 27.07
CA GLY A 263 -3.54 0.43 28.35
C GLY A 263 -4.98 0.74 28.76
N GLU A 264 -5.16 1.26 29.98
CA GLU A 264 -6.48 1.50 30.59
C GLU A 264 -7.29 2.58 29.84
N ASN A 265 -6.61 3.56 29.27
CA ASN A 265 -7.23 4.65 28.50
C ASN A 265 -7.36 4.34 27.00
N GLY A 266 -6.78 3.23 26.51
CA GLY A 266 -6.88 2.80 25.11
C GLY A 266 -8.17 2.06 24.80
N LYS A 267 -8.59 2.03 23.55
CA LYS A 267 -9.90 1.55 23.09
C LYS A 267 -10.36 0.24 23.75
N SER A 268 -9.53 -0.81 23.75
CA SER A 268 -9.89 -2.14 24.28
C SER A 268 -11.22 -2.63 23.67
N ALA A 269 -12.17 -3.08 24.48
CA ALA A 269 -13.50 -3.52 24.06
C ALA A 269 -14.51 -2.37 23.83
N ARG A 270 -14.08 -1.11 23.85
CA ARG A 270 -14.98 0.04 23.62
C ARG A 270 -15.24 0.24 22.13
N VAL A 271 -16.40 0.82 21.83
CA VAL A 271 -16.84 1.12 20.46
C VAL A 271 -16.42 2.56 20.12
N PRO A 272 -15.69 2.79 19.02
CA PRO A 272 -15.33 4.14 18.59
C PRO A 272 -16.55 5.03 18.35
N THR A 273 -16.41 6.36 18.44
CA THR A 273 -17.51 7.30 18.15
C THR A 273 -17.94 7.27 16.68
N LEU A 274 -19.11 7.86 16.39
CA LEU A 274 -19.63 7.99 15.02
C LEU A 274 -18.73 8.85 14.12
N THR A 275 -17.96 9.78 14.70
CA THR A 275 -16.92 10.53 13.97
C THR A 275 -15.84 9.59 13.42
N LEU A 276 -15.35 8.67 14.26
CA LEU A 276 -14.38 7.66 13.86
C LEU A 276 -15.00 6.62 12.89
N LEU A 277 -16.31 6.34 12.98
CA LEU A 277 -17.03 5.52 11.99
C LEU A 277 -17.06 6.19 10.61
N ALA A 278 -17.33 7.49 10.54
CA ALA A 278 -17.30 8.25 9.28
C ALA A 278 -15.90 8.23 8.65
N ARG A 279 -14.86 8.30 9.49
CA ARG A 279 -13.48 8.12 9.04
C ARG A 279 -13.20 6.71 8.54
N LEU A 280 -13.72 5.68 9.21
CA LEU A 280 -13.57 4.28 8.77
C LEU A 280 -14.18 4.08 7.40
N HIS A 281 -15.37 4.66 7.19
CA HIS A 281 -16.03 4.69 5.89
C HIS A 281 -15.14 5.34 4.83
N ALA A 282 -14.65 6.57 5.04
CA ALA A 282 -13.78 7.27 4.07
C ALA A 282 -12.51 6.45 3.75
N ARG A 283 -11.86 5.87 4.77
CA ARG A 283 -10.71 4.99 4.61
C ARG A 283 -11.06 3.74 3.80
N ASN A 284 -12.20 3.12 4.06
CA ASN A 284 -12.66 1.95 3.30
C ASN A 284 -12.92 2.30 1.83
N GLU A 285 -13.44 3.49 1.54
CA GLU A 285 -13.60 3.98 0.16
C GLU A 285 -12.24 4.16 -0.54
N TYR A 286 -11.18 4.53 0.17
CA TYR A 286 -9.84 4.56 -0.41
C TYR A 286 -9.31 3.19 -0.83
N PHE A 287 -9.55 2.13 -0.05
CA PHE A 287 -9.21 0.77 -0.48
C PHE A 287 -9.94 0.39 -1.77
N ILE A 288 -11.24 0.67 -1.82
CA ILE A 288 -12.11 0.36 -2.96
C ILE A 288 -11.60 1.08 -4.22
N ASN A 289 -11.31 2.37 -4.10
CA ASN A 289 -10.85 3.19 -5.23
C ASN A 289 -9.44 2.82 -5.74
N SER A 290 -8.60 2.18 -4.93
CA SER A 290 -7.25 1.75 -5.32
C SER A 290 -7.21 0.57 -6.30
N ARG A 291 -8.33 -0.19 -6.41
CA ARG A 291 -8.50 -1.40 -7.24
C ARG A 291 -7.50 -2.53 -6.90
N LEU A 292 -7.97 -3.78 -6.82
CA LEU A 292 -7.19 -5.00 -6.45
C LEU A 292 -6.71 -5.04 -4.98
N PRO A 293 -6.52 -6.25 -4.45
CA PRO A 293 -7.59 -7.19 -4.11
C PRO A 293 -8.41 -6.78 -2.87
N LEU A 294 -7.92 -5.84 -2.04
CA LEU A 294 -8.64 -5.40 -0.84
C LEU A 294 -9.99 -4.75 -1.16
N HIS A 295 -10.08 -4.12 -2.34
CA HIS A 295 -11.32 -3.60 -2.92
C HIS A 295 -12.46 -4.61 -2.85
N GLU A 296 -12.27 -5.80 -3.42
CA GLU A 296 -13.31 -6.81 -3.59
C GLU A 296 -13.65 -7.46 -2.26
N ALA A 297 -12.64 -7.69 -1.41
CA ALA A 297 -12.85 -8.19 -0.05
C ALA A 297 -13.77 -7.26 0.77
N ILE A 298 -13.64 -5.94 0.61
CA ILE A 298 -14.50 -4.96 1.29
C ILE A 298 -15.88 -4.92 0.64
N ILE A 299 -15.98 -4.88 -0.69
CA ILE A 299 -17.28 -4.87 -1.39
C ILE A 299 -18.11 -6.11 -1.05
N ASN A 300 -17.52 -7.29 -1.09
CA ASN A 300 -18.21 -8.56 -0.84
C ASN A 300 -18.76 -8.65 0.59
N GLN A 301 -18.12 -7.97 1.56
CA GLN A 301 -18.53 -7.97 2.96
C GLN A 301 -19.48 -6.83 3.32
N THR A 302 -19.34 -5.67 2.67
CA THR A 302 -20.00 -4.43 3.12
C THR A 302 -21.06 -3.91 2.15
N GLY A 303 -21.02 -4.30 0.87
CA GLY A 303 -22.02 -3.94 -0.13
C GLY A 303 -21.45 -3.39 -1.45
N ASN A 304 -22.22 -3.56 -2.52
CA ASN A 304 -21.82 -3.23 -3.90
C ASN A 304 -21.87 -1.74 -4.27
N ASN A 305 -22.41 -0.88 -3.40
CA ASN A 305 -22.42 0.56 -3.57
C ASN A 305 -22.20 1.27 -2.24
N GLU A 306 -21.71 2.51 -2.29
CA GLU A 306 -21.32 3.29 -1.11
C GLU A 306 -22.46 3.43 -0.09
N ARG A 307 -23.69 3.63 -0.55
CA ARG A 307 -24.87 3.71 0.34
C ARG A 307 -25.04 2.43 1.16
N LEU A 308 -24.98 1.26 0.51
CA LEU A 308 -25.08 -0.03 1.22
C LEU A 308 -23.92 -0.22 2.19
N ARG A 309 -22.70 0.16 1.81
CA ARG A 309 -21.52 0.07 2.68
C ARG A 309 -21.65 0.96 3.91
N LYS A 310 -22.13 2.19 3.73
CA LYS A 310 -22.40 3.10 4.85
C LYS A 310 -23.48 2.56 5.78
N THR A 311 -24.57 2.01 5.23
CA THR A 311 -25.62 1.34 6.01
C THR A 311 -25.06 0.14 6.78
N PHE A 312 -24.31 -0.74 6.13
CA PHE A 312 -23.67 -1.89 6.78
C PHE A 312 -22.79 -1.47 7.96
N LEU A 313 -21.92 -0.47 7.78
CA LEU A 313 -21.05 0.04 8.84
C LEU A 313 -21.86 0.63 10.01
N GLN A 314 -22.92 1.37 9.71
CA GLN A 314 -23.81 1.94 10.72
C GLN A 314 -24.56 0.86 11.50
N ASP A 315 -25.07 -0.17 10.82
CA ASP A 315 -25.81 -1.26 11.44
C ASP A 315 -24.90 -2.13 12.32
N ALA A 316 -23.70 -2.45 11.83
CA ALA A 316 -22.69 -3.16 12.61
C ALA A 316 -22.26 -2.36 13.86
N TRP A 317 -22.09 -1.04 13.71
CA TRP A 317 -21.78 -0.15 14.83
C TRP A 317 -22.93 -0.12 15.85
N ASN A 318 -24.17 0.03 15.39
CA ASN A 318 -25.37 0.05 16.25
C ASN A 318 -25.49 -1.25 17.05
N ALA A 319 -25.26 -2.40 16.39
CA ALA A 319 -25.29 -3.70 17.03
C ALA A 319 -24.15 -3.86 18.07
N ALA A 320 -22.93 -3.41 17.74
CA ALA A 320 -21.82 -3.45 18.68
C ALA A 320 -22.10 -2.58 19.92
N PHE A 321 -22.66 -1.39 19.72
CA PHE A 321 -23.03 -0.50 20.82
C PHE A 321 -24.17 -1.08 21.67
N ALA A 322 -25.17 -1.72 21.05
CA ALA A 322 -26.27 -2.39 21.73
C ALA A 322 -25.82 -3.55 22.64
N ASN A 323 -24.67 -4.18 22.35
CA ASN A 323 -24.04 -5.20 23.19
C ASN A 323 -23.37 -4.63 24.45
N ARG A 324 -23.91 -3.52 24.97
CA ARG A 324 -23.51 -2.82 26.21
C ARG A 324 -22.04 -2.38 26.23
N LEU A 325 -21.47 -2.14 25.05
CA LEU A 325 -20.13 -1.59 24.93
C LEU A 325 -20.17 -0.07 25.12
N GLN A 326 -19.16 0.47 25.80
CA GLN A 326 -19.04 1.92 26.02
C GLN A 326 -18.44 2.60 24.79
N GLN A 327 -18.80 3.87 24.55
CA GLN A 327 -18.17 4.67 23.51
C GLN A 327 -16.76 5.12 23.91
N TRP A 328 -15.90 5.34 22.91
CA TRP A 328 -14.53 5.81 23.11
C TRP A 328 -14.03 6.63 21.94
N GLU A 329 -13.26 7.68 22.24
CA GLU A 329 -12.49 8.47 21.27
C GLU A 329 -11.33 9.13 22.03
N PRO A 330 -10.09 9.12 21.50
CA PRO A 330 -8.97 9.80 22.12
C PRO A 330 -8.94 11.28 21.69
N ALA A 331 -8.17 12.09 22.42
CA ALA A 331 -7.80 13.41 21.91
C ALA A 331 -6.94 13.28 20.65
N LEU A 332 -7.17 14.15 19.67
CA LEU A 332 -6.33 14.25 18.49
C LEU A 332 -4.97 14.84 18.87
N GLN A 333 -3.89 14.23 18.37
CA GLN A 333 -2.54 14.76 18.51
C GLN A 333 -2.20 15.78 17.40
N GLN A 334 -2.84 15.65 16.25
CA GLN A 334 -2.70 16.58 15.12
C GLN A 334 -3.91 16.50 14.20
N GLU A 335 -4.09 17.52 13.35
CA GLU A 335 -5.10 17.49 12.30
C GLU A 335 -4.63 16.65 11.11
N LEU A 336 -5.52 15.81 10.58
CA LEU A 336 -5.33 15.06 9.34
C LEU A 336 -6.63 15.08 8.55
N ILE A 337 -6.51 15.25 7.25
CA ILE A 337 -7.67 15.32 6.36
C ILE A 337 -7.88 13.94 5.71
N PHE A 338 -9.07 13.38 5.91
CA PHE A 338 -9.50 12.08 5.37
C PHE A 338 -10.60 12.22 4.33
#